data_AF-A0A7D5RLT5-F1
#
_entry.id   AF-A0A7D5RLT5-F1
#
_cell.length_a   1.000
_cell.length_b   1.000
_cell.length_c   1.000
_cell.angle_alpha   90.00
_cell.angle_beta   90.00
_cell.angle_gamma   90.00
#
_symmetry.space_group_name_H-M   'P 1'
#
loop_
_entity.id
_entity.type
_entity.pdbx_description
1 polymer ?
#
loop_
_entity_poly.entity_id
_entity_poly.type
_entity_poly.pdbx_seq_one_letter_code
_entity_poly.pdbx_strand_id
1 'polypeptide(L)'
;MRVMTKPELTNTLLTNHQEFQNYLAGLNAEQLAISKNNKWNAVQQLEHICLSVQPVRLAFTLPKFLLRALFGKANRTSRTYTELILKYKVKLQAGGRASGRFIPATSNVKTINT
;
A
#
# COMPACT_ATOMS: atom_id res chain seq x y z
N MET A 1 5.11 -16.23 -16.56
CA MET A 1 5.93 -15.28 -15.79
C MET A 1 6.45 -15.97 -14.53
N ARG A 2 7.63 -15.58 -14.01
CA ARG A 2 8.23 -16.19 -12.81
C ARG A 2 8.00 -15.36 -11.55
N VAL A 3 8.16 -16.00 -10.40
CA VAL A 3 8.21 -15.32 -9.11
C VAL A 3 9.50 -14.49 -9.05
N MET A 4 9.40 -13.29 -8.51
CA MET A 4 10.55 -12.42 -8.29
C MET A 4 11.40 -12.96 -7.13
N THR A 5 12.71 -12.85 -7.29
CA THR A 5 13.68 -13.15 -6.25
C THR A 5 13.68 -12.06 -5.17
N LYS A 6 14.30 -12.34 -4.01
CA LYS A 6 14.43 -11.34 -2.94
C LYS A 6 15.17 -10.06 -3.39
N PRO A 7 16.30 -10.12 -4.12
CA PRO A 7 16.94 -8.92 -4.63
C PRO A 7 16.05 -8.10 -5.56
N GLU A 8 15.32 -8.75 -6.47
CA GLU A 8 14.39 -8.07 -7.38
C GLU A 8 13.25 -7.39 -6.62
N LEU A 9 12.64 -8.08 -5.66
CA LEU A 9 11.60 -7.51 -4.80
C LEU A 9 12.11 -6.29 -4.03
N THR A 10 13.33 -6.38 -3.50
CA THR A 10 13.94 -5.29 -2.74
C THR A 10 14.19 -4.09 -3.64
N ASN A 11 14.78 -4.31 -4.81
CA ASN A 11 15.06 -3.24 -5.76
C ASN A 11 13.79 -2.56 -6.25
N THR A 12 12.80 -3.33 -6.73
CA THR A 12 11.52 -2.78 -7.21
C THR A 12 10.77 -2.04 -6.10
N LEU A 13 10.79 -2.53 -4.86
CA LEU A 13 10.17 -1.83 -3.74
C LEU A 13 10.84 -0.48 -3.48
N LEU A 14 12.17 -0.42 -3.47
CA LEU A 14 12.93 0.82 -3.26
C LEU A 14 12.73 1.80 -4.41
N THR A 15 12.80 1.35 -5.66
CA THR A 15 12.55 2.17 -6.85
C THR A 15 11.16 2.79 -6.80
N ASN A 16 10.12 1.99 -6.59
CA ASN A 16 8.74 2.50 -6.54
C ASN A 16 8.52 3.46 -5.37
N HIS A 17 9.19 3.24 -4.22
CA HIS A 17 9.11 4.15 -3.09
C HIS A 17 9.77 5.49 -3.41
N GLN A 18 10.96 5.47 -4.03
CA GLN A 18 11.66 6.68 -4.44
C GLN A 18 10.87 7.47 -5.49
N GLU A 19 10.31 6.80 -6.50
CA GLU A 19 9.46 7.44 -7.51
C GLU A 19 8.24 8.10 -6.88
N PHE A 20 7.59 7.42 -5.93
CA PHE A 20 6.46 7.97 -5.20
C PHE A 20 6.84 9.19 -4.36
N GLN A 21 7.96 9.13 -3.64
CA GLN A 21 8.47 10.27 -2.86
C GLN A 21 8.81 11.46 -3.75
N ASN A 22 9.50 11.21 -4.87
CA ASN A 22 9.85 12.25 -5.84
C ASN A 22 8.59 12.90 -6.44
N TYR A 23 7.58 12.10 -6.76
CA TYR A 23 6.30 12.60 -7.24
C TYR A 23 5.66 13.55 -6.23
N LEU A 24 5.57 13.16 -4.95
CA LEU A 24 5.00 14.01 -3.91
C LEU A 24 5.81 15.28 -3.67
N ALA A 25 7.15 15.19 -3.69
CA ALA A 25 8.04 16.33 -3.49
C ALA A 25 7.91 17.38 -4.62
N GLY A 26 7.46 16.98 -5.81
CA GLY A 26 7.20 17.88 -6.93
C GLY A 26 5.84 18.57 -6.88
N LEU A 27 4.96 18.23 -5.94
CA LEU A 27 3.63 18.84 -5.83
C LEU A 27 3.66 20.09 -4.95
N ASN A 28 2.90 21.11 -5.34
CA ASN A 28 2.65 22.26 -4.48
C ASN A 28 1.59 21.97 -3.41
N ALA A 29 1.42 22.89 -2.45
CA ALA A 29 0.48 22.71 -1.33
C ALA A 29 -0.97 22.45 -1.76
N GLU A 30 -1.42 23.11 -2.83
CA GLU A 30 -2.77 22.92 -3.38
C GLU A 30 -2.93 21.51 -3.95
N GLN A 31 -1.98 21.09 -4.80
CA GLN A 31 -1.97 19.76 -5.42
C GLN A 31 -1.89 18.63 -4.39
N LEU A 32 -1.18 18.84 -3.28
CA LEU A 32 -1.11 17.88 -2.18
C LEU A 32 -2.46 17.70 -1.47
N ALA A 33 -3.24 18.78 -1.36
CA ALA A 33 -4.50 18.82 -0.63
C ALA A 33 -5.74 18.48 -1.51
N ILE A 34 -5.65 18.61 -2.84
CA ILE A 34 -6.76 18.35 -3.76
C ILE A 34 -7.20 16.88 -3.72
N SER A 35 -8.49 16.68 -3.45
CA SER A 35 -9.20 15.41 -3.63
C SER A 35 -9.99 15.45 -4.94
N LYS A 36 -10.10 14.31 -5.65
CA LYS A 36 -10.90 14.18 -6.88
C LYS A 36 -11.78 12.95 -6.81
N ASN A 37 -13.05 13.06 -7.24
CA ASN A 37 -13.98 11.94 -7.36
C ASN A 37 -14.10 11.11 -6.06
N ASN A 38 -14.18 11.77 -4.90
CA ASN A 38 -14.22 11.13 -3.58
C ASN A 38 -13.03 10.21 -3.27
N LYS A 39 -11.90 10.36 -3.97
CA LYS A 39 -10.64 9.66 -3.67
C LYS A 39 -9.80 10.50 -2.72
N TRP A 40 -8.99 9.82 -1.93
CA TRP A 40 -8.01 10.49 -1.09
C TRP A 40 -7.08 11.42 -1.89
N ASN A 41 -6.77 12.57 -1.30
CA ASN A 41 -5.72 13.45 -1.82
C ASN A 41 -4.33 12.82 -1.63
N ALA A 42 -3.28 13.50 -2.10
CA ALA A 42 -1.93 12.95 -2.07
C ALA A 42 -1.42 12.69 -0.64
N VAL A 43 -1.74 13.58 0.30
CA VAL A 43 -1.36 13.45 1.72
C VAL A 43 -2.06 12.25 2.37
N GLN A 44 -3.35 12.09 2.13
CA GLN A 44 -4.14 10.97 2.63
C GLN A 44 -3.68 9.64 2.00
N GLN A 45 -3.33 9.62 0.71
CA GLN A 45 -2.76 8.42 0.07
C GLN A 45 -1.40 8.04 0.68
N LEU A 46 -0.53 9.01 0.94
CA LEU A 46 0.73 8.79 1.65
C LEU A 46 0.47 8.19 3.05
N GLU A 47 -0.45 8.79 3.82
CA GLU A 47 -0.83 8.30 5.15
C GLU A 47 -1.34 6.85 5.08
N HIS A 48 -2.21 6.53 4.12
CA HIS A 48 -2.71 5.17 3.92
C HIS A 48 -1.60 4.15 3.64
N ILE A 49 -0.63 4.51 2.79
CA ILE A 49 0.53 3.65 2.49
C ILE A 49 1.35 3.40 3.76
N CYS A 50 1.62 4.45 4.54
CA CYS A 50 2.33 4.34 5.82
C CYS A 50 1.61 3.39 6.79
N LEU A 51 0.30 3.57 6.97
CA LEU A 51 -0.54 2.73 7.83
C LEU A 51 -0.54 1.27 7.37
N SER A 52 -0.54 1.03 6.06
CA SER A 52 -0.57 -0.31 5.47
C SER A 52 0.78 -1.05 5.59
N VAL A 53 1.90 -0.32 5.49
CA VAL A 53 3.25 -0.88 5.58
C VAL A 53 3.72 -1.10 7.01
N GLN A 54 3.26 -0.29 7.97
CA GLN A 54 3.64 -0.41 9.39
C GLN A 54 3.51 -1.83 9.99
N PRO A 55 2.38 -2.56 9.85
CA PRO A 55 2.28 -3.92 10.37
C PRO A 55 3.20 -4.91 9.62
N VAL A 56 3.47 -4.69 8.34
CA VAL A 56 4.39 -5.52 7.55
C VAL A 56 5.83 -5.31 8.04
N ARG A 57 6.23 -4.06 8.31
CA ARG A 57 7.52 -3.72 8.92
C ARG A 57 7.68 -4.42 10.27
N LEU A 58 6.66 -4.38 11.12
CA LEU A 58 6.65 -5.10 12.39
C LEU A 58 6.82 -6.61 12.18
N ALA A 59 6.08 -7.21 11.24
CA ALA A 59 6.20 -8.64 10.98
C ALA A 59 7.64 -9.04 10.57
N PHE A 60 8.38 -8.18 9.87
CA PHE A 60 9.77 -8.44 9.50
C PHE A 60 10.77 -8.34 10.67
N THR A 61 10.42 -7.70 11.79
CA THR A 61 11.27 -7.68 13.00
C THR A 61 11.04 -8.88 13.91
N LEU A 62 9.96 -9.65 13.69
CA LEU A 62 9.63 -10.80 14.52
C LEU A 62 10.46 -12.04 14.15
N PRO A 63 10.84 -12.88 15.14
CA PRO A 63 11.42 -14.19 14.86
C PRO A 63 10.50 -15.07 14.01
N LYS A 64 11.06 -15.85 13.09
CA LYS A 64 10.30 -16.69 12.15
C LYS A 64 9.33 -17.67 12.82
N PHE A 65 9.66 -18.19 14.01
CA PHE A 65 8.79 -19.13 14.71
C PHE A 65 7.50 -18.45 15.20
N LEU A 66 7.57 -17.18 15.59
CA LEU A 66 6.40 -16.41 16.03
C LEU A 66 5.44 -16.15 14.87
N LEU A 67 5.98 -15.79 13.70
CA LEU A 67 5.16 -15.65 12.48
C LEU A 67 4.44 -16.95 12.12
N ARG A 68 5.13 -18.10 12.27
CA ARG A 68 4.52 -19.42 12.04
C ARG A 68 3.44 -19.76 13.06
N ALA A 69 3.61 -19.34 14.32
CA ALA A 69 2.59 -19.54 15.35
C ALA A 69 1.34 -18.69 15.10
N LEU A 70 1.50 -17.43 14.67
CA LEU A 70 0.39 -16.51 14.42
C LEU A 70 -0.36 -16.79 13.11
N PHE A 71 0.36 -17.15 12.03
CA PHE A 71 -0.19 -17.22 10.67
C PHE A 71 -0.08 -18.61 10.03
N GLY A 72 0.53 -19.58 10.71
CA GLY A 72 0.80 -20.89 10.16
C GLY A 72 1.94 -20.92 9.13
N LYS A 73 2.03 -22.03 8.40
CA LYS A 73 2.94 -22.19 7.25
C LYS A 73 2.18 -21.83 5.98
N ALA A 74 2.88 -21.25 5.01
CA ALA A 74 2.31 -21.00 3.69
C ALA A 74 1.87 -22.35 3.06
N ASN A 75 0.59 -22.45 2.71
CA ASN A 75 -0.02 -23.65 2.12
C ASN A 75 0.03 -23.68 0.58
N ARG A 76 0.74 -22.73 -0.03
CA ARG A 76 0.84 -22.54 -1.48
C ARG A 76 2.13 -21.84 -1.83
N THR A 77 2.56 -22.01 -3.07
CA THR A 77 3.69 -21.29 -3.64
C THR A 77 3.43 -19.78 -3.71
N SER A 78 4.52 -19.02 -3.77
CA SER A 78 4.48 -17.58 -4.01
C SER A 78 3.87 -17.29 -5.38
N ARG A 79 3.10 -16.19 -5.46
CA ARG A 79 2.52 -15.71 -6.71
C ARG A 79 3.55 -14.91 -7.50
N THR A 80 3.40 -14.91 -8.81
CA THR A 80 4.01 -13.92 -9.70
C THR A 80 3.39 -12.54 -9.44
N TYR A 81 4.08 -11.49 -9.89
CA TYR A 81 3.57 -10.12 -9.77
C TYR A 81 2.23 -9.93 -10.49
N THR A 82 2.08 -10.51 -11.67
CA THR A 82 0.85 -10.43 -12.47
C THR A 82 -0.32 -11.13 -11.79
N GLU A 83 -0.12 -12.32 -11.22
CA GLU A 83 -1.18 -13.01 -10.45
C GLU A 83 -1.56 -12.22 -9.19
N LEU A 84 -0.59 -11.54 -8.57
CA LEU A 84 -0.86 -10.67 -7.42
C LEU A 84 -1.74 -9.48 -7.82
N ILE A 85 -1.41 -8.80 -8.92
CA ILE A 85 -2.23 -7.69 -9.48
C ILE A 85 -3.64 -8.18 -9.81
N LEU A 86 -3.76 -9.31 -10.51
CA LEU A 86 -5.05 -9.88 -10.88
C LEU A 86 -5.91 -10.10 -9.63
N LYS A 87 -5.34 -10.76 -8.61
CA LYS A 87 -6.05 -11.00 -7.35
C LYS A 87 -6.47 -9.71 -6.65
N TYR A 88 -5.60 -8.70 -6.64
CA TYR A 88 -5.92 -7.39 -6.07
C TYR A 88 -7.09 -6.73 -6.79
N LYS A 89 -7.07 -6.68 -8.12
CA LYS A 89 -8.16 -6.12 -8.94
C LYS A 89 -9.48 -6.86 -8.73
N VAL A 90 -9.46 -8.19 -8.64
CA VAL A 90 -10.65 -8.99 -8.31
C VAL A 90 -11.24 -8.58 -6.95
N LYS A 91 -10.39 -8.33 -5.94
CA LYS A 91 -10.86 -7.87 -4.63
C LYS A 91 -11.45 -6.46 -4.68
N LEU A 92 -10.88 -5.55 -5.47
CA LEU A 92 -11.45 -4.22 -5.67
C LEU A 92 -12.81 -4.27 -6.37
N GLN A 93 -12.93 -5.08 -7.42
CA GLN A 93 -14.20 -5.28 -8.14
C GLN A 93 -15.29 -5.87 -7.24
N ALA A 94 -14.91 -6.72 -6.29
CA ALA A 94 -15.79 -7.25 -5.26
C ALA A 94 -16.11 -6.24 -4.13
N GLY A 95 -15.82 -4.95 -4.31
CA GLY A 95 -16.10 -3.90 -3.31
C GLY A 95 -15.05 -3.77 -2.21
N GLY A 96 -13.89 -4.44 -2.35
CA GLY A 96 -12.78 -4.32 -1.42
C GLY A 96 -12.29 -2.88 -1.32
N ARG A 97 -12.25 -2.37 -0.09
CA ARG A 97 -11.80 -1.01 0.24
C ARG A 97 -11.06 -1.03 1.58
N ALA A 98 -10.24 0.00 1.82
CA ALA A 98 -9.59 0.18 3.10
C ALA A 98 -10.64 0.30 4.23
N SER A 99 -10.28 -0.19 5.42
CA SER A 99 -11.18 -0.22 6.57
C SER A 99 -10.42 -0.04 7.89
N GLY A 100 -11.12 0.42 8.93
CA GLY A 100 -10.57 0.59 10.28
C GLY A 100 -9.31 1.44 10.31
N ARG A 101 -8.27 0.94 11.00
CA ARG A 101 -6.96 1.61 11.17
C ARG A 101 -6.18 1.90 9.89
N PHE A 102 -6.67 1.47 8.73
CA PHE A 102 -6.05 1.74 7.44
C PHE A 102 -6.71 2.92 6.72
N ILE A 103 -7.69 3.59 7.32
CA ILE A 103 -8.26 4.82 6.79
C ILE A 103 -7.42 5.99 7.35
N PRO A 104 -6.92 6.90 6.50
CA PRO A 104 -6.22 8.12 6.92
C PRO A 104 -7.05 8.93 7.92
N ALA A 105 -6.42 9.43 8.99
CA ALA A 105 -7.08 10.22 10.03
C ALA A 105 -7.37 11.66 9.60
N THR A 106 -6.72 12.14 8.54
CA THR A 106 -6.85 13.51 8.05
C THR A 106 -8.21 13.78 7.38
N SER A 107 -9.25 13.95 8.18
CA SER A 107 -10.52 14.61 7.83
C SER A 107 -10.41 16.11 8.07
N ASN A 108 -9.71 16.84 7.20
CA ASN A 108 -9.83 18.31 7.11
C ASN A 108 -9.48 18.79 5.70
N VAL A 109 -10.19 18.25 4.71
CA VAL A 109 -10.19 18.80 3.35
C VAL A 109 -11.57 19.42 3.15
N LYS A 110 -11.62 20.73 2.91
CA LYS A 110 -12.83 21.39 2.39
C LYS A 110 -13.24 20.63 1.13
N THR A 111 -14.33 19.89 1.19
CA THR A 111 -14.96 19.34 -0.01
C THR A 111 -15.46 20.52 -0.82
N ILE A 112 -14.73 20.91 -1.86
CA ILE A 112 -15.22 21.89 -2.83
C ILE A 112 -16.15 21.10 -3.74
N ASN A 113 -17.45 21.20 -3.50
CA ASN A 113 -18.45 20.77 -4.46
C ASN A 113 -18.47 21.83 -5.57
N THR A 114 -18.02 21.45 -6.77
CA THR A 114 -18.32 22.17 -8.01
C THR A 114 -19.21 21.29 -8.86
#